data_AF-A0A840SK58-F1
#
_entry.id   AF-A0A840SK58-F1
#
_cell.length_a   1.000
_cell.length_b   1.000
_cell.length_c   1.000
_cell.angle_alpha   90.00
_cell.angle_beta   90.00
_cell.angle_gamma   90.00
#
_symmetry.space_group_name_H-M   'P 1'
#
loop_
_entity.id
_entity.type
_entity.pdbx_description
1 polymer ?
#
loop_
_entity_poly.entity_id
_entity_poly.type
_entity_poly.pdbx_seq_one_letter_code
_entity_poly.pdbx_strand_id
1 'polypeptide(L)'
;MKMKLSNIYITHKSETCFSKSGNPLSVYRSFSEAQESADYQYSQSGISLTAYKCNACGKYHLKPTEFYCEKLSSVCSCTDHNGKKKDAYPTAQDAEKMVNIRKSAGITLFVYKCPQGNGYHLTSSVR
;
A
#
# COMPACT_ATOMS: atom_id res chain seq x y z
N MET A 1 -24.88 27.63 11.86
CA MET A 1 -23.61 27.62 12.61
C MET A 1 -22.48 27.38 11.60
N LYS A 2 -21.76 28.43 11.19
CA LYS A 2 -20.71 28.34 10.16
C LYS A 2 -19.40 27.93 10.84
N MET A 3 -19.00 26.66 10.74
CA MET A 3 -17.65 26.26 11.15
C MET A 3 -16.65 26.87 10.17
N LYS A 4 -15.70 27.65 10.68
CA LYS A 4 -14.60 28.21 9.90
C LYS A 4 -13.71 27.04 9.44
N LEU A 5 -13.70 26.80 8.14
CA LEU A 5 -12.80 25.88 7.42
C LEU A 5 -11.35 26.41 7.42
N SER A 6 -10.73 26.58 8.58
CA SER A 6 -9.35 27.07 8.70
C SER A 6 -8.30 26.00 9.01
N ASN A 7 -8.66 24.72 8.96
CA ASN A 7 -7.70 23.60 8.84
C ASN A 7 -7.90 22.89 7.51
N ILE A 8 -7.85 23.65 6.41
CA ILE A 8 -7.57 23.05 5.10
C ILE A 8 -6.11 22.57 5.20
N TYR A 9 -5.91 21.36 5.70
CA TYR A 9 -4.65 20.65 5.45
C TYR A 9 -4.56 20.57 3.93
N ILE A 10 -3.76 21.45 3.33
CA ILE A 10 -3.50 21.45 1.90
C ILE A 10 -2.89 20.09 1.61
N THR A 11 -3.68 19.17 1.07
CA THR A 11 -3.15 17.90 0.61
C THR A 11 -2.25 18.20 -0.57
N HIS A 12 -0.95 18.25 -0.33
CA HIS A 12 0.03 18.43 -1.40
C HIS A 12 -0.09 17.23 -2.34
N LYS A 13 -0.12 17.49 -3.65
CA LYS A 13 -0.16 16.43 -4.66
C LYS A 13 1.26 16.03 -5.03
N SER A 14 1.47 14.73 -5.21
CA SER A 14 2.77 14.18 -5.59
C SER A 14 3.06 14.49 -7.05
N GLU A 15 4.29 14.92 -7.33
CA GLU A 15 4.79 15.10 -8.70
C GLU A 15 5.28 13.77 -9.31
N THR A 16 5.51 12.75 -8.47
CA THR A 16 6.18 11.51 -8.86
C THR A 16 5.33 10.26 -8.63
N CYS A 17 4.30 10.34 -7.79
CA CYS A 17 3.48 9.19 -7.42
C CYS A 17 2.03 9.40 -7.88
N PHE A 18 1.57 8.50 -8.75
CA PHE A 18 0.26 8.57 -9.38
C PHE A 18 -0.55 7.31 -9.08
N SER A 19 -1.87 7.46 -9.04
CA SER A 19 -2.80 6.34 -8.96
C SER A 19 -2.83 5.57 -10.28
N LYS A 20 -3.50 4.41 -10.30
CA LYS A 20 -3.73 3.65 -11.53
C LYS A 20 -4.47 4.46 -12.61
N SER A 21 -5.29 5.42 -12.20
CA SER A 21 -6.04 6.32 -13.08
C SER A 21 -5.24 7.54 -13.52
N GLY A 22 -3.95 7.64 -13.15
CA GLY A 22 -3.09 8.77 -13.51
C GLY A 22 -3.21 10.00 -12.61
N ASN A 23 -4.05 9.97 -11.57
CA ASN A 23 -4.20 11.10 -10.66
C ASN A 23 -3.05 11.15 -9.64
N PRO A 24 -2.46 12.32 -9.36
CA PRO A 24 -1.38 12.43 -8.38
C PRO A 24 -1.88 12.09 -6.98
N LEU A 25 -1.10 11.29 -6.25
CA LEU A 25 -1.41 10.90 -4.87
C LEU A 25 -1.24 12.08 -3.93
N SER A 26 -2.07 12.16 -2.89
CA SER A 26 -1.84 13.08 -1.77
C SER A 26 -0.56 12.70 -1.01
N VAL A 27 0.22 13.70 -0.62
CA VAL A 27 1.53 13.58 0.01
C VAL A 27 1.46 14.17 1.41
N TYR A 28 2.01 13.43 2.37
CA TYR A 28 2.16 13.89 3.76
C TYR A 28 3.62 13.80 4.17
N ARG A 29 4.07 14.75 5.00
CA ARG A 29 5.46 14.86 5.44
C ARG A 29 5.77 13.91 6.59
N SER A 30 4.77 13.58 7.40
CA SER A 30 4.90 12.67 8.54
C SER A 30 3.79 11.61 8.56
N PHE A 31 4.03 10.55 9.34
CA PHE A 31 3.00 9.55 9.60
C PHE A 31 1.80 10.14 10.34
N SER A 32 2.03 11.01 11.33
CA SER A 32 0.95 11.67 12.11
C SER A 32 0.00 12.44 11.21
N GLU A 33 0.55 13.25 10.30
CA GLU A 33 -0.24 14.05 9.35
C GLU A 33 -1.08 13.17 8.41
N ALA A 34 -0.49 12.07 7.93
CA ALA A 34 -1.21 11.09 7.12
C ALA A 34 -2.33 10.40 7.93
N GLN A 35 -2.06 10.03 9.18
CA GLN A 35 -3.03 9.37 10.05
C GLN A 35 -4.20 10.29 10.39
N GLU A 36 -3.92 11.54 10.79
CA GLU A 36 -4.96 12.56 11.02
C GLU A 36 -5.87 12.73 9.79
N SER A 37 -5.29 12.71 8.59
CA SER A 37 -6.03 12.80 7.34
C SER A 37 -6.87 11.55 7.05
N ALA A 38 -6.37 10.36 7.41
CA ALA A 38 -7.12 9.11 7.31
C ALA A 38 -8.32 9.10 8.26
N ASP A 39 -8.12 9.50 9.51
CA ASP A 39 -9.15 9.57 10.55
C ASP A 39 -10.23 10.59 10.18
N TYR A 40 -9.81 11.75 9.65
CA TYR A 40 -10.73 12.75 9.12
C TYR A 40 -11.58 12.18 7.98
N GLN A 41 -10.96 11.53 6.98
CA GLN A 41 -11.69 10.93 5.86
C GLN A 41 -12.69 9.86 6.34
N TYR A 42 -12.30 9.05 7.32
CA TYR A 42 -13.18 8.06 7.92
C TYR A 42 -14.39 8.72 8.61
N SER A 43 -14.16 9.81 9.38
CA SER A 43 -15.24 10.56 10.03
C SER A 43 -16.24 11.18 9.05
N GLN A 44 -15.78 11.58 7.86
CA GLN A 44 -16.63 12.27 6.87
C GLN A 44 -17.35 11.30 5.92
N SER A 45 -16.72 10.17 5.58
CA SER A 45 -17.18 9.31 4.49
C SER A 45 -17.27 7.82 4.84
N GLY A 46 -16.82 7.43 6.04
CA GLY A 46 -16.72 6.01 6.45
C GLY A 46 -15.61 5.22 5.75
N ILE A 47 -14.80 5.86 4.89
CA ILE A 47 -13.73 5.19 4.15
C ILE A 47 -12.53 4.99 5.06
N SER A 48 -12.18 3.73 5.35
CA SER A 48 -10.97 3.39 6.12
C SER A 48 -9.73 3.44 5.22
N LEU A 49 -8.77 4.27 5.60
CA LEU A 49 -7.49 4.43 4.93
C LEU A 49 -6.34 4.06 5.86
N THR A 50 -5.30 3.46 5.31
CA THR A 50 -4.04 3.18 6.00
C THR A 50 -2.94 4.11 5.47
N ALA A 51 -2.25 4.79 6.39
CA ALA A 51 -1.06 5.58 6.08
C ALA A 51 0.16 4.66 5.88
N TYR A 52 0.93 4.90 4.82
CA TYR A 52 2.15 4.14 4.55
C TYR A 52 3.25 5.02 3.97
N LYS A 53 4.50 4.67 4.27
CA LYS A 53 5.68 5.32 3.70
C LYS A 53 5.95 4.77 2.31
N CYS A 54 6.06 5.64 1.33
CA CYS A 54 6.39 5.30 -0.04
C CYS A 54 7.90 5.08 -0.19
N ASN A 55 8.30 3.91 -0.68
CA ASN A 55 9.72 3.64 -0.94
C ASN A 55 10.25 4.40 -2.17
N ALA A 56 9.38 4.88 -3.06
CA ALA A 56 9.80 5.59 -4.28
C ALA A 56 10.10 7.07 -4.00
N CYS A 57 9.22 7.78 -3.30
CA CYS A 57 9.38 9.22 -3.03
C CYS A 57 9.77 9.55 -1.58
N GLY A 58 9.78 8.56 -0.69
CA GLY A 58 10.10 8.72 0.74
C GLY A 58 9.03 9.42 1.58
N LYS A 59 7.92 9.86 0.98
CA LYS A 59 6.81 10.55 1.65
C LYS A 59 5.71 9.57 2.06
N TYR A 60 4.74 10.04 2.83
CA TYR A 60 3.58 9.25 3.25
C TYR A 60 2.40 9.43 2.29
N HIS A 61 1.68 8.35 2.03
CA HIS A 61 0.45 8.32 1.25
C HIS A 61 -0.63 7.53 1.98
N LEU A 62 -1.86 7.62 1.48
CA LEU A 62 -2.99 6.83 1.96
C LEU A 62 -3.38 5.77 0.94
N LYS A 63 -3.81 4.61 1.45
CA LYS A 63 -4.40 3.53 0.66
C LYS A 63 -5.63 3.00 1.39
N PRO A 64 -6.72 2.63 0.69
CA PRO A 64 -7.81 1.93 1.36
C PRO A 64 -7.30 0.70 2.09
N THR A 65 -7.71 0.55 3.35
CA THR A 65 -7.22 -0.48 4.27
C THR A 65 -7.47 -1.89 3.72
N GLU A 66 -8.58 -2.07 3.01
CA GLU A 66 -8.91 -3.31 2.28
C GLU A 66 -7.89 -3.69 1.21
N PHE A 67 -7.17 -2.71 0.63
CA PHE A 67 -6.14 -2.93 -0.37
C PHE A 67 -4.71 -2.86 0.19
N TYR A 68 -4.54 -2.59 1.49
CA TYR A 68 -3.24 -2.49 2.14
C TYR A 68 -2.81 -3.83 2.74
N CYS A 69 -1.55 -4.19 2.50
CA CYS A 69 -0.85 -5.29 3.18
C CYS A 69 0.55 -4.78 3.49
N GLU A 70 1.00 -5.03 4.72
CA GLU A 70 2.36 -4.72 5.10
C GLU A 70 3.34 -5.63 4.35
N LYS A 71 4.46 -5.05 3.94
CA LYS A 71 5.53 -5.76 3.22
C LYS A 71 6.79 -5.74 4.05
N LEU A 72 7.52 -6.84 4.01
CA LEU A 72 8.84 -6.93 4.62
C LEU A 72 9.86 -6.17 3.78
N SER A 73 10.65 -5.29 4.41
CA SER A 73 11.53 -4.32 3.73
C SER A 73 12.79 -4.93 3.10
N SER A 74 13.30 -6.04 3.62
CA SER A 74 14.26 -6.95 2.95
C SER A 74 14.56 -8.11 3.87
N VAL A 75 13.89 -9.23 3.63
CA VAL A 75 14.08 -10.43 4.44
C VAL A 75 14.66 -11.58 3.64
N CYS A 76 14.66 -11.52 2.31
CA CYS A 76 15.25 -12.57 1.46
C CYS A 76 15.89 -11.97 0.21
N SER A 77 16.72 -12.77 -0.46
CA SER A 77 17.33 -12.43 -1.75
C SER A 77 16.50 -12.90 -2.96
N CYS A 78 15.25 -13.32 -2.76
CA CYS A 78 14.40 -13.80 -3.85
C CYS A 78 14.07 -12.67 -4.84
N THR A 79 14.34 -12.91 -6.13
CA THR A 79 14.03 -12.00 -7.23
C THR A 79 13.04 -12.61 -8.21
N ASP A 80 12.38 -11.77 -9.00
CA ASP A 80 11.64 -12.19 -10.18
C ASP A 80 12.58 -12.47 -11.36
N HIS A 81 12.00 -12.84 -12.51
CA HIS A 81 12.74 -13.15 -13.73
C HIS A 81 13.51 -11.96 -14.33
N ASN A 82 13.22 -10.73 -13.90
CA ASN A 82 13.92 -9.51 -14.31
C ASN A 82 14.97 -9.07 -13.27
N GLY A 83 15.25 -9.88 -12.25
CA GLY A 83 16.19 -9.55 -11.19
C GLY A 83 15.65 -8.57 -10.15
N LYS A 84 14.37 -8.19 -10.20
CA LYS A 84 13.76 -7.31 -9.20
C LYS A 84 13.41 -8.11 -7.95
N LYS A 85 13.74 -7.58 -6.77
CA LYS A 85 13.36 -8.20 -5.48
C LYS A 85 11.85 -8.46 -5.42
N LYS A 86 11.47 -9.66 -5.01
CA LYS A 86 10.06 -10.01 -4.79
C LYS A 86 9.55 -9.34 -3.53
N ASP A 87 8.29 -8.91 -3.57
CA ASP A 87 7.56 -8.56 -2.36
C ASP A 87 7.47 -9.80 -1.44
N ALA A 88 7.68 -9.61 -0.15
CA ALA A 88 7.52 -10.62 0.88
C ALA A 88 6.49 -10.15 1.91
N TYR A 89 5.59 -11.04 2.29
CA TYR A 89 4.51 -10.78 3.25
C TYR A 89 4.80 -11.54 4.56
N PRO A 90 4.57 -10.94 5.73
CA PRO A 90 4.82 -11.59 7.02
C PRO A 90 4.03 -12.88 7.21
N THR A 91 2.76 -12.86 6.82
CA THR A 91 1.82 -13.98 7.00
C THR A 91 1.27 -14.50 5.67
N ALA A 92 0.78 -15.75 5.67
CA ALA A 92 0.09 -16.31 4.52
C ALA A 92 -1.18 -15.52 4.21
N GLN A 93 -1.90 -15.08 5.25
CA GLN A 93 -3.12 -14.30 5.15
C GLN A 93 -2.89 -12.95 4.44
N ASP A 94 -1.79 -12.24 4.76
CA ASP A 94 -1.43 -11.01 4.05
C ASP A 94 -1.12 -11.26 2.57
N ALA A 95 -0.43 -12.37 2.27
CA ALA A 95 -0.14 -12.76 0.90
C ALA A 95 -1.43 -13.14 0.13
N GLU A 96 -2.33 -13.91 0.74
CA GLU A 96 -3.62 -14.29 0.16
C GLU A 96 -4.52 -13.08 -0.07
N LYS A 97 -4.56 -12.13 0.88
CA LYS A 97 -5.24 -10.85 0.69
C LYS A 97 -4.70 -10.16 -0.57
N MET A 98 -3.39 -10.09 -0.76
CA MET A 98 -2.82 -9.52 -1.97
C MET A 98 -3.15 -10.30 -3.24
N VAL A 99 -3.20 -11.64 -3.20
CA VAL A 99 -3.69 -12.45 -4.33
C VAL A 99 -5.10 -12.03 -4.72
N ASN A 100 -6.01 -11.89 -3.76
CA ASN A 100 -7.39 -11.49 -4.03
C ASN A 100 -7.49 -10.08 -4.62
N ILE A 101 -6.68 -9.14 -4.13
CA ILE A 101 -6.57 -7.78 -4.66
C ILE A 101 -6.04 -7.78 -6.11
N ARG A 102 -5.14 -8.71 -6.45
CA ARG A 102 -4.61 -8.84 -7.82
C ARG A 102 -5.60 -9.54 -8.73
N LYS A 103 -6.32 -10.54 -8.23
CA LYS A 103 -7.37 -11.25 -8.94
C LYS A 103 -8.51 -10.32 -9.36
N SER A 104 -8.92 -9.39 -8.50
CA SER A 104 -9.91 -8.37 -8.86
C SER A 104 -9.44 -7.41 -9.96
N ALA A 105 -8.12 -7.32 -10.18
CA ALA A 105 -7.51 -6.61 -11.29
C ALA A 105 -7.20 -7.52 -12.50
N GLY A 106 -7.72 -8.74 -12.55
CA GLY A 106 -7.52 -9.70 -13.64
C GLY A 106 -6.19 -10.45 -13.62
N ILE A 107 -5.44 -10.39 -12.51
CA ILE A 107 -4.13 -11.04 -12.38
C ILE A 107 -4.23 -12.22 -11.41
N THR A 108 -4.05 -13.44 -11.91
CA THR A 108 -4.02 -14.66 -11.09
C THR A 108 -2.62 -14.89 -10.53
N LEU A 109 -2.51 -15.01 -9.21
CA LEU A 109 -1.28 -15.31 -8.50
C LEU A 109 -1.54 -16.38 -7.43
N PHE A 110 -0.49 -17.02 -6.96
CA PHE A 110 -0.51 -18.03 -5.91
C PHE A 110 0.47 -17.67 -4.80
N VAL A 111 0.12 -18.02 -3.57
CA VAL A 111 0.98 -17.84 -2.39
C VAL A 111 1.90 -19.04 -2.25
N TYR A 112 3.18 -18.80 -1.95
CA TYR A 112 4.09 -19.84 -1.50
C TYR A 112 5.01 -19.32 -0.40
N LYS A 113 5.42 -20.21 0.51
CA LYS A 113 6.36 -19.87 1.58
C LYS A 113 7.74 -19.60 0.98
N CYS A 114 8.40 -18.55 1.46
CA CYS A 114 9.77 -18.24 1.05
C CYS A 114 10.70 -19.43 1.37
N PRO A 115 11.49 -19.93 0.39
CA PRO A 115 12.45 -21.01 0.63
C PRO A 115 13.53 -20.66 1.66
N GLN A 116 13.79 -19.36 1.88
CA GLN A 116 14.74 -18.86 2.88
C GLN A 116 14.09 -18.69 4.27
N GLY A 117 12.82 -19.05 4.43
CA GLY A 117 12.09 -18.98 5.71
C GLY A 117 11.43 -17.63 6.03
N ASN A 118 11.65 -16.63 5.19
CA ASN A 118 11.41 -15.23 5.51
C ASN A 118 10.06 -14.69 4.99
N GLY A 119 8.97 -15.36 5.37
CA GLY A 119 7.60 -14.97 5.00
C GLY A 119 7.08 -15.63 3.73
N TYR A 120 6.19 -14.95 3.01
CA TYR A 120 5.41 -15.49 1.90
C TYR A 120 5.54 -14.62 0.64
N HIS A 121 5.58 -15.27 -0.52
CA HIS A 121 5.71 -14.63 -1.83
C HIS A 121 4.53 -14.95 -2.74
N LEU A 122 4.38 -14.14 -3.78
CA LEU A 122 3.42 -14.37 -4.85
C LEU A 122 4.13 -14.90 -6.11
N THR A 123 3.45 -15.76 -6.85
CA THR A 123 3.91 -16.31 -8.14
C THR A 123 2.75 -16.43 -9.12
N SER A 124 3.00 -16.26 -10.42
CA SER A 124 2.02 -16.55 -11.48
C SER A 124 2.05 -18.01 -11.91
N SER A 125 3.14 -18.74 -11.61
CA SER A 125 3.24 -20.17 -11.88
C SER A 125 2.45 -20.94 -10.83
N VAL A 126 1.45 -21.70 -11.28
CA VAL A 126 0.92 -22.83 -10.51
C VAL A 126 2.08 -23.81 -10.39
N ARG A 127 2.61 -24.01 -9.18
CA ARG A 127 3.51 -25.15 -8.92
C ARG A 127 2.69 -26.30 -8.42
#